data_AF-A0A089VHT1-F1
#
_entry.id   AF-A0A089VHT1-F1
#
_cell.length_a   1.000
_cell.length_b   1.000
_cell.length_c   1.000
_cell.angle_alpha   90.00
_cell.angle_beta   90.00
_cell.angle_gamma   90.00
#
_symmetry.space_group_name_H-M   'P 1'
#
loop_
_entity.id
_entity.type
_entity.pdbx_description
1 polymer ?
#
loop_
_entity_poly.entity_id
_entity_poly.type
_entity_poly.pdbx_seq_one_letter_code
_entity_poly.pdbx_strand_id
1 'polypeptide(L)'
;NLLLLNLILGTIITMVSSHWLLAWAGLEMNTLAMIPIISKQHHPRATEAATKYFLIQATASALILFASTTNAWKTGQWDISQLSLPESTIMMTLALAMKLGIAPLHFWLPEVLQGSSLPTAMIISTWQKLAPTSLLLLTINSLNEKTLVILGLTSTLLGGWLGLNQTQMRKIMAFSSIAHMGWLFMALMINPNITLITLIIYLLLTTAMFTTLISTTSKTLTDLGTTSPLAPMLLSSTMLTLMSMGGLPPLTGFMPKWLILSELITNNFLLISTAMALSTLPSLFFY
;
A
#
# COMPACT_ATOMS: atom_id res chain seq x y z
N ASN A 1 -9.35 16.31 15.52
CA ASN A 1 -10.50 16.59 14.61
C ASN A 1 -10.06 17.34 13.37
N LEU A 2 -9.39 18.49 13.47
CA LEU A 2 -8.90 19.22 12.28
C LEU A 2 -7.94 18.39 11.40
N LEU A 3 -6.93 17.74 11.99
CA LEU A 3 -5.95 16.94 11.23
C LEU A 3 -6.58 15.77 10.46
N LEU A 4 -7.56 15.08 11.06
CA LEU A 4 -8.29 14.00 10.39
C LEU A 4 -9.17 14.54 9.27
N LEU A 5 -9.80 15.70 9.47
CA LEU A 5 -10.57 16.37 8.44
C LEU A 5 -9.69 16.80 7.27
N ASN A 6 -8.50 17.34 7.52
CA ASN A 6 -7.53 17.66 6.45
C ASN A 6 -7.06 16.42 5.68
N LEU A 7 -6.86 15.30 6.38
CA LEU A 7 -6.49 14.02 5.77
C LEU A 7 -7.62 13.46 4.88
N ILE A 8 -8.87 13.59 5.30
CA ILE A 8 -10.03 13.21 4.48
C ILE A 8 -10.16 14.15 3.27
N LEU A 9 -10.07 15.47 3.49
CA LEU A 9 -10.15 16.47 2.44
C LEU A 9 -9.05 16.28 1.39
N GLY A 10 -7.80 16.05 1.80
CA GLY A 10 -6.71 15.79 0.87
C GLY A 10 -6.99 14.58 -0.01
N THR A 11 -7.48 13.47 0.55
CA THR A 11 -7.90 12.31 -0.24
C THR A 11 -9.08 12.59 -1.18
N ILE A 12 -10.08 13.36 -0.76
CA ILE A 12 -11.23 13.69 -1.62
C ILE A 12 -10.78 14.59 -2.78
N ILE A 13 -9.94 15.60 -2.50
CA ILE A 13 -9.39 16.50 -3.52
C ILE A 13 -8.63 15.69 -4.57
N THR A 14 -7.79 14.73 -4.17
CA THR A 14 -7.06 13.87 -5.12
C THR A 14 -7.95 12.98 -5.97
N MET A 15 -9.07 12.50 -5.43
CA MET A 15 -9.97 11.60 -6.14
C MET A 15 -10.86 12.33 -7.14
N VAL A 16 -11.23 13.58 -6.84
CA VAL A 16 -12.15 14.39 -7.66
C VAL A 16 -11.41 15.28 -8.65
N SER A 17 -10.13 15.59 -8.40
CA SER A 17 -9.35 16.46 -9.28
C SER A 17 -9.23 15.90 -10.70
N SER A 18 -9.37 16.75 -11.70
CA SER A 18 -8.95 16.50 -13.08
C SER A 18 -7.56 17.08 -13.39
N HIS A 19 -7.11 18.07 -12.63
CA HIS A 19 -5.85 18.78 -12.88
C HIS A 19 -4.71 18.27 -11.99
N TRP A 20 -3.53 17.99 -12.58
CA TRP A 20 -2.36 17.45 -11.86
C TRP A 20 -1.93 18.29 -10.64
N LEU A 21 -1.89 19.62 -10.77
CA LEU A 21 -1.55 20.52 -9.65
C LEU A 21 -2.50 20.33 -8.45
N LEU A 22 -3.80 20.15 -8.69
CA LEU A 22 -4.78 19.97 -7.63
C LEU A 22 -4.65 18.58 -6.98
N ALA A 23 -4.41 17.55 -7.78
CA ALA A 23 -4.06 16.22 -7.27
C ALA A 23 -2.81 16.28 -6.38
N TRP A 24 -1.76 16.96 -6.83
CA TRP A 24 -0.55 17.14 -6.03
C TRP A 24 -0.83 17.88 -4.71
N ALA A 25 -1.61 18.96 -4.74
CA ALA A 25 -1.98 19.71 -3.54
C ALA A 25 -2.73 18.84 -2.53
N GLY A 26 -3.66 17.99 -2.99
CA GLY A 26 -4.37 17.05 -2.12
C GLY A 26 -3.45 15.99 -1.50
N LEU A 27 -2.47 15.48 -2.25
CA LEU A 27 -1.44 14.58 -1.72
C LEU A 27 -0.56 15.26 -0.67
N GLU A 28 -0.20 16.54 -0.85
CA GLU A 28 0.59 17.28 0.15
C GLU A 28 -0.21 17.65 1.40
N MET A 29 -1.50 17.93 1.26
CA MET A 29 -2.37 18.09 2.43
C MET A 29 -2.38 16.81 3.27
N ASN A 30 -2.39 15.64 2.64
CA ASN A 30 -2.31 14.35 3.34
C ASN A 30 -0.97 14.15 4.06
N THR A 31 0.17 14.50 3.43
CA THR A 31 1.50 14.35 4.04
C THR A 31 1.63 15.26 5.26
N LEU A 32 1.26 16.54 5.13
CA LEU A 32 1.31 17.53 6.19
C LEU A 32 0.38 17.19 7.36
N ALA A 33 -0.82 16.67 7.08
CA ALA A 33 -1.75 16.23 8.12
C ALA A 33 -1.23 14.99 8.89
N MET A 34 -0.50 14.09 8.23
CA MET A 34 -0.05 12.84 8.83
C MET A 34 1.15 13.02 9.76
N ILE A 35 2.03 14.00 9.51
CA ILE A 35 3.25 14.21 10.32
C ILE A 35 2.94 14.43 11.81
N PRO A 36 2.03 15.35 12.21
CA PRO A 36 1.65 15.53 13.61
C PRO A 36 0.93 14.31 14.20
N ILE A 37 0.21 13.55 13.36
CA ILE A 37 -0.47 12.32 13.80
C ILE A 37 0.56 11.26 14.20
N ILE A 38 1.67 11.13 13.46
CA ILE A 38 2.77 10.20 13.77
C ILE A 38 3.50 10.64 15.04
N SER A 39 3.81 11.93 15.17
CA SER A 39 4.63 12.46 16.29
C SER A 39 3.86 12.69 17.59
N LYS A 40 2.56 12.34 17.66
CA LYS A 40 1.68 12.58 18.81
C LYS A 40 2.21 12.07 20.16
N GLN A 41 3.00 10.99 20.17
CA GLN A 41 3.55 10.41 21.40
C GLN A 41 4.77 11.17 21.95
N HIS A 42 5.32 12.15 21.22
CA HIS A 42 6.51 12.92 21.61
C HIS A 42 7.70 12.07 22.09
N HIS A 43 7.89 10.90 21.47
CA HIS A 43 8.99 9.96 21.76
C HIS A 43 10.02 10.00 20.61
N PRO A 44 11.33 9.81 20.86
CA PRO A 44 12.37 9.86 19.81
C PRO A 44 12.10 8.93 18.62
N ARG A 45 11.54 7.74 18.87
CA ARG A 45 11.11 6.82 17.79
C ARG A 45 9.97 7.37 16.93
N ALA A 46 9.03 8.10 17.53
CA ALA A 46 7.92 8.72 16.81
C ALA A 46 8.41 9.93 15.98
N THR A 47 9.36 10.69 16.51
CA THR A 47 10.00 11.78 15.75
C THR A 47 10.84 11.24 14.59
N GLU A 48 11.62 10.18 14.79
CA GLU A 48 12.36 9.51 13.73
C GLU A 48 11.42 9.00 12.63
N ALA A 49 10.33 8.30 12.99
CA ALA A 49 9.31 7.85 12.05
C ALA A 49 8.68 9.02 11.28
N ALA A 50 8.35 10.12 11.95
CA ALA A 50 7.78 11.31 11.30
C ALA A 50 8.77 11.94 10.31
N THR A 51 10.06 12.02 10.65
CA THR A 51 11.10 12.56 9.75
C THR A 51 11.32 11.66 8.52
N LYS A 52 11.38 10.34 8.70
CA LYS A 52 11.51 9.37 7.59
C LYS A 52 10.31 9.43 6.66
N TYR A 53 9.10 9.48 7.22
CA TYR A 53 7.87 9.66 6.45
C TYR A 53 7.88 10.96 5.64
N PHE A 54 8.19 12.09 6.29
CA PHE A 54 8.22 13.39 5.63
C PHE A 54 9.20 13.41 4.45
N LEU A 55 10.45 13.02 4.68
CA LEU A 55 11.49 13.08 3.63
C LEU A 55 11.07 12.31 2.39
N ILE A 56 10.58 11.08 2.57
CA ILE A 56 10.26 10.19 1.46
C ILE A 56 8.99 10.61 0.75
N GLN A 57 7.99 11.09 1.49
CA GLN A 57 6.75 11.57 0.91
C GLN A 57 6.90 12.90 0.18
N ALA A 58 7.80 13.77 0.66
CA ALA A 58 8.19 15.03 0.02
C ALA A 58 9.02 14.80 -1.25
N THR A 59 9.94 13.83 -1.24
CA THR A 59 10.66 13.45 -2.47
C THR A 59 9.71 12.85 -3.50
N ALA A 60 8.77 12.01 -3.06
CA ALA A 60 7.77 11.44 -3.95
C ALA A 60 6.84 12.51 -4.54
N SER A 61 6.40 13.48 -3.74
CA SER A 61 5.55 14.57 -4.24
C SER A 61 6.30 15.52 -5.18
N ALA A 62 7.58 15.81 -4.93
CA ALA A 62 8.42 16.54 -5.87
C ALA A 62 8.57 15.81 -7.21
N LEU A 63 8.73 14.47 -7.19
CA LEU A 63 8.77 13.66 -8.42
C LEU A 63 7.42 13.68 -9.18
N ILE A 64 6.28 13.70 -8.48
CA ILE A 64 4.94 13.85 -9.10
C ILE A 64 4.83 15.21 -9.82
N LEU A 65 5.27 16.30 -9.18
CA LEU A 65 5.31 17.61 -9.83
C LEU A 65 6.27 17.63 -11.01
N PHE A 66 7.44 17.01 -10.88
CA PHE A 66 8.41 16.98 -11.97
C PHE A 66 7.89 16.15 -13.17
N ALA A 67 7.20 15.03 -12.92
CA ALA A 67 6.54 14.25 -13.96
C ALA A 67 5.39 14.99 -14.65
N SER A 68 4.54 15.67 -13.88
CA SER A 68 3.44 16.45 -14.47
C SER A 68 3.92 17.68 -15.23
N THR A 69 4.94 18.40 -14.73
CA THR A 69 5.51 19.57 -15.42
C THR A 69 6.25 19.18 -16.69
N THR A 70 7.00 18.08 -16.71
CA THR A 70 7.67 17.58 -17.93
C THR A 70 6.66 17.14 -18.99
N ASN A 71 5.53 16.53 -18.58
CA ASN A 71 4.44 16.22 -19.49
C ASN A 71 3.80 17.51 -20.04
N ALA A 72 3.38 18.42 -19.17
CA ALA A 72 2.73 19.67 -19.56
C ALA A 72 3.63 20.59 -20.39
N TRP A 73 4.95 20.58 -20.17
CA TRP A 73 5.90 21.36 -20.97
C TRP A 73 5.94 20.91 -22.43
N LYS A 74 5.81 19.60 -22.67
CA LYS A 74 5.86 19.02 -24.04
C LYS A 74 4.48 18.94 -24.69
N THR A 75 3.39 18.73 -23.95
CA THR A 75 2.03 18.57 -24.49
C THR A 75 1.13 19.80 -24.33
N GLY A 76 1.48 20.72 -23.43
CA GLY A 76 0.65 21.88 -23.06
C GLY A 76 -0.55 21.55 -22.17
N GLN A 77 -0.73 20.29 -21.76
CA GLN A 77 -1.91 19.84 -21.02
C GLN A 77 -1.58 19.42 -19.59
N TRP A 78 -2.47 19.76 -18.66
CA TRP A 78 -2.36 19.44 -17.23
C TRP A 78 -3.41 18.44 -16.74
N ASP A 79 -4.17 17.84 -17.66
CA ASP A 79 -5.19 16.86 -17.33
C ASP A 79 -4.56 15.53 -16.88
N ILE A 80 -5.16 14.90 -15.88
CA ILE A 80 -4.66 13.65 -15.29
C ILE A 80 -4.72 12.51 -16.31
N SER A 81 -5.77 12.47 -17.13
CA SER A 81 -5.96 11.40 -18.12
C SER A 81 -4.93 11.42 -19.25
N GLN A 82 -4.24 12.55 -19.45
CA GLN A 82 -3.38 12.82 -20.61
C GLN A 82 -1.88 12.74 -20.26
N LEU A 83 -1.45 11.66 -19.60
CA LEU A 83 -0.03 11.32 -19.49
C LEU A 83 0.41 10.58 -20.76
N SER A 84 1.09 11.27 -21.67
CA SER A 84 1.45 10.68 -22.98
C SER A 84 2.91 10.25 -23.07
N LEU A 85 3.81 10.95 -22.37
CA LEU A 85 5.24 10.75 -22.54
C LEU A 85 5.75 9.61 -21.68
N PRO A 86 6.49 8.64 -22.26
CA PRO A 86 6.94 7.44 -21.54
C PRO A 86 7.85 7.78 -20.35
N GLU A 87 8.68 8.83 -20.47
CA GLU A 87 9.52 9.31 -19.38
C GLU A 87 8.66 9.81 -18.20
N SER A 88 7.61 10.57 -18.49
CA SER A 88 6.71 11.11 -17.47
C SER A 88 5.86 10.03 -16.82
N THR A 89 5.38 9.04 -17.58
CA THR A 89 4.57 7.93 -17.04
C THR A 89 5.41 7.05 -16.13
N ILE A 90 6.63 6.67 -16.54
CA ILE A 90 7.54 5.87 -15.71
C ILE A 90 7.87 6.63 -14.42
N MET A 91 8.22 7.90 -14.51
CA MET A 91 8.54 8.71 -13.33
C MET A 91 7.33 8.89 -12.40
N MET A 92 6.13 9.10 -12.96
CA MET A 92 4.89 9.15 -12.19
C MET A 92 4.62 7.81 -11.47
N THR A 93 4.79 6.68 -12.17
CA THR A 93 4.61 5.35 -11.56
C THR A 93 5.57 5.11 -10.41
N LEU A 94 6.84 5.50 -10.56
CA LEU A 94 7.86 5.37 -9.51
C LEU A 94 7.55 6.29 -8.31
N ALA A 95 7.09 7.51 -8.56
CA ALA A 95 6.72 8.45 -7.51
C ALA A 95 5.52 7.95 -6.69
N LEU A 96 4.48 7.43 -7.35
CA LEU A 96 3.33 6.84 -6.69
C LEU A 96 3.70 5.52 -5.97
N ALA A 97 4.58 4.71 -6.56
CA ALA A 97 5.13 3.52 -5.91
C ALA A 97 5.91 3.86 -4.63
N MET A 98 6.66 4.97 -4.62
CA MET A 98 7.33 5.49 -3.43
C MET A 98 6.33 5.86 -2.33
N LYS A 99 5.24 6.55 -2.69
CA LYS A 99 4.16 6.89 -1.74
C LYS A 99 3.47 5.66 -1.15
N LEU A 100 3.29 4.60 -1.95
CA LEU A 100 2.65 3.35 -1.51
C LEU A 100 3.57 2.41 -0.73
N GLY A 101 4.89 2.65 -0.78
CA GLY A 101 5.91 1.83 -0.12
C GLY A 101 6.23 0.53 -0.86
N ILE A 102 6.26 0.57 -2.19
CA ILE A 102 6.49 -0.61 -3.04
C ILE A 102 7.99 -0.82 -3.23
N ALA A 103 8.44 -2.07 -3.32
CA ALA A 103 9.84 -2.36 -3.55
C ALA A 103 10.29 -1.86 -4.94
N PRO A 104 11.51 -1.30 -5.06
CA PRO A 104 12.58 -1.22 -4.06
C PRO A 104 12.43 -0.07 -3.04
N LEU A 105 11.49 0.85 -3.23
CA LEU A 105 11.27 2.07 -2.42
C LEU A 105 10.48 1.81 -1.10
N HIS A 106 10.58 0.59 -0.56
CA HIS A 106 9.75 0.09 0.54
C HIS A 106 10.33 0.30 1.94
N PHE A 107 11.64 0.61 2.04
CA PHE A 107 12.39 0.59 3.30
C PHE A 107 11.80 1.47 4.42
N TRP A 108 11.07 2.53 4.05
CA TRP A 108 10.47 3.44 5.01
C TRP A 108 9.27 2.85 5.74
N LEU A 109 8.49 2.01 5.08
CA LEU A 109 7.19 1.60 5.56
C LEU A 109 7.31 0.78 6.86
N PRO A 110 8.18 -0.25 6.96
CA PRO A 110 8.37 -0.99 8.21
C PRO A 110 8.88 -0.14 9.38
N GLU A 111 9.75 0.83 9.11
CA GLU A 111 10.34 1.68 10.15
C GLU A 111 9.32 2.70 10.68
N VAL A 112 8.58 3.34 9.78
CA VAL A 112 7.54 4.30 10.15
C VAL A 112 6.42 3.62 10.93
N LEU A 113 5.94 2.46 10.49
CA LEU A 113 4.92 1.71 11.23
C LEU A 113 5.44 1.25 12.61
N GLN A 114 6.70 0.85 12.72
CA GLN A 114 7.25 0.42 14.01
C GLN A 114 7.33 1.57 15.02
N GLY A 115 7.70 2.77 14.56
CA GLY A 115 7.82 3.98 15.39
C GLY A 115 6.49 4.69 15.69
N SER A 116 5.41 4.32 15.00
CA SER A 116 4.07 4.88 15.21
C SER A 116 3.21 4.04 16.17
N SER A 117 2.15 4.64 16.70
CA SER A 117 1.12 3.91 17.45
C SER A 117 0.33 2.95 16.55
N LEU A 118 -0.33 1.93 17.12
CA LEU A 118 -1.19 1.01 16.36
C LEU A 118 -2.33 1.70 15.56
N PRO A 119 -3.10 2.65 16.13
CA PRO A 119 -4.15 3.32 15.35
C PRO A 119 -3.57 4.18 14.22
N THR A 120 -2.40 4.79 14.40
CA THR A 120 -1.76 5.57 13.33
C THR A 120 -1.14 4.67 12.26
N ALA A 121 -0.59 3.52 12.65
CA ALA A 121 -0.14 2.48 11.74
C ALA A 121 -1.28 1.96 10.85
N MET A 122 -2.47 1.76 11.43
CA MET A 122 -3.67 1.41 10.69
C MET A 122 -3.99 2.46 9.61
N ILE A 123 -4.02 3.76 9.95
CA ILE A 123 -4.29 4.85 9.01
C ILE A 123 -3.27 4.88 7.86
N ILE A 124 -1.98 4.70 8.15
CA ILE A 124 -0.91 4.65 7.13
C ILE A 124 -1.11 3.44 6.20
N SER A 125 -1.41 2.27 6.76
CA SER A 125 -1.56 1.04 5.97
C SER A 125 -2.84 0.98 5.13
N THR A 126 -3.83 1.82 5.42
CA THR A 126 -5.17 1.78 4.80
C THR A 126 -5.47 3.08 4.05
N TRP A 127 -5.77 4.14 4.78
CA TRP A 127 -6.25 5.40 4.22
C TRP A 127 -5.22 6.08 3.31
N GLN A 128 -3.95 6.09 3.71
CA GLN A 128 -2.89 6.72 2.90
C GLN A 128 -2.64 6.02 1.55
N LYS A 129 -3.17 4.81 1.36
CA LYS A 129 -3.06 4.09 0.08
C LYS A 129 -4.14 4.51 -0.93
N LEU A 130 -5.29 5.03 -0.48
CA LEU A 130 -6.43 5.37 -1.35
C LEU A 130 -6.06 6.39 -2.42
N ALA A 131 -5.52 7.55 -2.03
CA ALA A 131 -5.22 8.65 -2.96
C ALA A 131 -4.14 8.29 -4.02
N PRO A 132 -3.00 7.66 -3.67
CA PRO A 132 -2.06 7.23 -4.70
C PRO A 132 -2.64 6.14 -5.61
N THR A 133 -3.44 5.21 -5.09
CA THR A 133 -4.09 4.18 -5.93
C THR A 133 -5.13 4.77 -6.87
N SER A 134 -5.89 5.80 -6.47
CA SER A 134 -6.85 6.44 -7.36
C SER A 134 -6.17 7.14 -8.53
N LEU A 135 -5.00 7.77 -8.32
CA LEU A 135 -4.22 8.36 -9.41
C LEU A 135 -3.69 7.31 -10.38
N LEU A 136 -3.24 6.14 -9.89
CA LEU A 136 -2.87 5.02 -10.76
C LEU A 136 -4.06 4.52 -11.59
N LEU A 137 -5.26 4.48 -11.02
CA LEU A 137 -6.48 4.09 -11.75
C LEU A 137 -6.86 5.10 -12.83
N LEU A 138 -6.82 6.40 -12.52
CA LEU A 138 -7.14 7.46 -13.48
C LEU A 138 -6.15 7.49 -14.66
N THR A 139 -4.93 7.00 -14.45
CA THR A 139 -3.85 7.02 -15.44
C THR A 139 -3.59 5.66 -16.08
N ILE A 140 -4.43 4.65 -15.80
CA ILE A 140 -4.18 3.23 -16.10
C ILE A 140 -3.81 2.98 -17.58
N ASN A 141 -4.47 3.67 -18.51
CA ASN A 141 -4.25 3.52 -19.95
C ASN A 141 -2.86 3.99 -20.43
N SER A 142 -2.18 4.80 -19.62
CA SER A 142 -0.87 5.38 -19.94
C SER A 142 0.31 4.70 -19.22
N LEU A 143 0.03 3.79 -18.28
CA LEU A 143 1.06 3.18 -17.46
C LEU A 143 1.88 2.20 -18.30
N ASN A 144 3.20 2.17 -18.03
CA ASN A 144 4.07 1.20 -18.68
C ASN A 144 3.92 -0.18 -17.99
N GLU A 145 3.39 -1.15 -18.72
CA GLU A 145 3.18 -2.51 -18.22
C GLU A 145 4.47 -3.15 -17.67
N LYS A 146 5.61 -2.90 -18.34
CA LYS A 146 6.90 -3.49 -17.92
C LYS A 146 7.31 -3.00 -16.53
N THR A 147 7.10 -1.71 -16.22
CA THR A 147 7.45 -1.18 -14.91
C THR A 147 6.51 -1.71 -13.83
N LEU A 148 5.21 -1.83 -14.13
CA LEU A 148 4.23 -2.42 -13.21
C LEU A 148 4.58 -3.87 -12.86
N VAL A 149 4.95 -4.69 -13.85
CA VAL A 149 5.34 -6.09 -13.63
C VAL A 149 6.59 -6.20 -12.76
N ILE A 150 7.62 -5.39 -13.04
CA ILE A 150 8.88 -5.41 -12.26
C ILE A 150 8.61 -5.00 -10.81
N LEU A 151 7.86 -3.92 -10.58
CA LEU A 151 7.51 -3.45 -9.24
C LEU A 151 6.62 -4.46 -8.51
N GLY A 152 5.66 -5.07 -9.21
CA GLY A 152 4.74 -6.09 -8.66
C GLY A 152 5.47 -7.36 -8.21
N LEU A 153 6.30 -7.94 -9.06
CA LEU A 153 7.07 -9.15 -8.74
C LEU A 153 8.08 -8.90 -7.61
N THR A 154 8.85 -7.81 -7.69
CA THR A 154 9.87 -7.51 -6.67
C THR A 154 9.25 -7.26 -5.30
N SER A 155 8.11 -6.57 -5.24
CA SER A 155 7.42 -6.29 -3.97
C SER A 155 6.77 -7.53 -3.36
N THR A 156 6.18 -8.43 -4.15
CA THR A 156 5.67 -9.71 -3.61
C THR A 156 6.77 -10.58 -3.04
N LEU A 157 7.88 -10.74 -3.76
CA LEU A 157 9.03 -11.52 -3.30
C LEU A 157 9.69 -10.94 -2.04
N LEU A 158 10.01 -9.64 -2.06
CA LEU A 158 10.68 -8.98 -0.94
C LEU A 158 9.76 -8.84 0.28
N GLY A 159 8.48 -8.55 0.07
CA GLY A 159 7.49 -8.54 1.15
C GLY A 159 7.36 -9.91 1.82
N GLY A 160 7.36 -10.98 1.02
CA GLY A 160 7.39 -12.36 1.52
C GLY A 160 8.62 -12.66 2.38
N TRP A 161 9.82 -12.49 1.81
CA TRP A 161 11.06 -12.87 2.50
C TRP A 161 11.40 -12.00 3.71
N LEU A 162 11.24 -10.68 3.61
CA LEU A 162 11.61 -9.79 4.71
C LEU A 162 10.62 -9.89 5.89
N GLY A 163 9.39 -10.34 5.63
CA GLY A 163 8.37 -10.61 6.65
C GLY A 163 8.72 -11.79 7.56
N LEU A 164 9.35 -12.84 7.01
CA LEU A 164 9.69 -14.08 7.75
C LEU A 164 10.54 -13.84 9.00
N ASN A 165 11.41 -12.81 8.97
CA ASN A 165 12.37 -12.54 10.04
C ASN A 165 11.91 -11.43 11.00
N GLN A 166 10.60 -11.16 11.09
CA GLN A 166 10.07 -10.12 11.98
C GLN A 166 9.28 -10.73 13.12
N THR A 167 9.58 -10.26 14.34
CA THR A 167 8.80 -10.61 15.56
C THR A 167 7.81 -9.53 15.97
N GLN A 168 7.95 -8.33 15.40
CA GLN A 168 7.13 -7.16 15.72
C GLN A 168 5.92 -7.11 14.80
N MET A 169 4.71 -7.08 15.38
CA MET A 169 3.46 -7.14 14.61
C MET A 169 3.33 -6.00 13.60
N ARG A 170 3.80 -4.79 13.95
CA ARG A 170 3.75 -3.64 13.04
C ARG A 170 4.66 -3.79 11.82
N LYS A 171 5.80 -4.48 11.95
CA LYS A 171 6.68 -4.80 10.81
C LYS A 171 6.15 -5.95 9.98
N ILE A 172 5.57 -6.98 10.59
CA ILE A 172 4.88 -8.05 9.86
C ILE A 172 3.76 -7.44 9.00
N MET A 173 2.94 -6.56 9.58
CA MET A 173 1.89 -5.84 8.85
C MET A 173 2.43 -4.86 7.80
N ALA A 174 3.67 -4.38 7.95
CA ALA A 174 4.33 -3.58 6.93
C ALA A 174 4.64 -4.44 5.69
N PHE A 175 5.28 -5.59 5.90
CA PHE A 175 5.69 -6.49 4.83
C PHE A 175 4.51 -7.18 4.15
N SER A 176 3.44 -7.49 4.88
CA SER A 176 2.18 -7.87 4.25
C SER A 176 1.64 -6.79 3.31
N SER A 177 1.65 -5.52 3.75
CA SER A 177 1.18 -4.42 2.90
C SER A 177 2.02 -4.27 1.63
N ILE A 178 3.35 -4.49 1.72
CA ILE A 178 4.25 -4.45 0.57
C ILE A 178 3.90 -5.58 -0.42
N ALA A 179 3.69 -6.80 0.09
CA ALA A 179 3.31 -7.94 -0.74
C ALA A 179 1.93 -7.73 -1.42
N HIS A 180 0.92 -7.27 -0.69
CA HIS A 180 -0.41 -7.00 -1.27
C HIS A 180 -0.40 -5.86 -2.28
N MET A 181 0.40 -4.81 -2.08
CA MET A 181 0.57 -3.76 -3.11
C MET A 181 1.23 -4.31 -4.38
N GLY A 182 2.09 -5.32 -4.27
CA GLY A 182 2.65 -6.01 -5.42
C GLY A 182 1.58 -6.72 -6.25
N TRP A 183 0.64 -7.41 -5.59
CA TRP A 183 -0.54 -7.97 -6.25
C TRP A 183 -1.42 -6.90 -6.89
N LEU A 184 -1.60 -5.75 -6.24
CA LEU A 184 -2.34 -4.62 -6.80
C LEU A 184 -1.67 -4.07 -8.06
N PHE A 185 -0.34 -3.99 -8.11
CA PHE A 185 0.40 -3.56 -9.30
C PHE A 185 0.28 -4.54 -10.47
N MET A 186 0.22 -5.85 -10.18
CA MET A 186 -0.11 -6.85 -11.20
C MET A 186 -1.54 -6.71 -11.70
N ALA A 187 -2.50 -6.42 -10.80
CA ALA A 187 -3.88 -6.17 -11.21
C ALA A 187 -4.01 -4.91 -12.10
N LEU A 188 -3.21 -3.87 -11.82
CA LEU A 188 -3.24 -2.60 -12.58
C LEU A 188 -2.85 -2.79 -14.04
N MET A 189 -2.00 -3.77 -14.32
CA MET A 189 -1.63 -4.13 -15.69
C MET A 189 -2.80 -4.78 -16.45
N ILE A 190 -3.72 -5.44 -15.74
CA ILE A 190 -4.76 -6.29 -16.35
C ILE A 190 -6.08 -5.54 -16.51
N ASN A 191 -6.69 -5.12 -15.39
CA ASN A 191 -8.05 -4.60 -15.39
C ASN A 191 -8.34 -3.73 -14.16
N PRO A 192 -8.88 -2.51 -14.33
CA PRO A 192 -9.26 -1.65 -13.21
C PRO A 192 -10.27 -2.30 -12.25
N ASN A 193 -11.19 -3.15 -12.71
CA ASN A 193 -12.17 -3.77 -11.82
C ASN A 193 -11.51 -4.74 -10.82
N ILE A 194 -10.53 -5.53 -11.28
CA ILE A 194 -9.80 -6.47 -10.42
C ILE A 194 -8.96 -5.68 -9.41
N THR A 195 -8.34 -4.57 -9.81
CA THR A 195 -7.57 -3.73 -8.89
C THR A 195 -8.43 -3.19 -7.75
N LEU A 196 -9.65 -2.72 -8.05
CA LEU A 196 -10.58 -2.23 -7.03
C LEU A 196 -10.98 -3.33 -6.06
N ILE A 197 -11.27 -4.53 -6.57
CA ILE A 197 -11.55 -5.70 -5.73
C ILE A 197 -10.36 -6.01 -4.82
N THR A 198 -9.13 -6.01 -5.35
CA THR A 198 -7.91 -6.29 -4.58
C THR A 198 -7.67 -5.26 -3.49
N LEU A 199 -7.89 -3.98 -3.79
CA LEU A 199 -7.75 -2.89 -2.84
C LEU A 199 -8.79 -3.00 -1.72
N ILE A 200 -10.06 -3.22 -2.06
CA ILE A 200 -11.15 -3.34 -1.07
C ILE A 200 -10.90 -4.51 -0.12
N ILE A 201 -10.56 -5.69 -0.65
CA ILE A 201 -10.28 -6.87 0.17
C ILE A 201 -9.07 -6.62 1.08
N TYR A 202 -8.01 -6.02 0.54
CA TYR A 202 -6.84 -5.64 1.34
C TYR A 202 -7.21 -4.66 2.48
N LEU A 203 -7.99 -3.62 2.20
CA LEU A 203 -8.41 -2.64 3.20
C LEU A 203 -9.27 -3.28 4.30
N LEU A 204 -10.20 -4.16 3.94
CA LEU A 204 -11.05 -4.88 4.90
C LEU A 204 -10.24 -5.81 5.81
N LEU A 205 -9.33 -6.60 5.24
CA LEU A 205 -8.53 -7.54 6.03
C LEU A 205 -7.50 -6.83 6.91
N THR A 206 -6.86 -5.78 6.41
CA THR A 206 -5.91 -5.00 7.22
C THR A 206 -6.58 -4.23 8.34
N THR A 207 -7.73 -3.61 8.09
CA THR A 207 -8.51 -2.99 9.18
C THR A 207 -8.92 -4.02 10.23
N ALA A 208 -9.40 -5.20 9.84
CA ALA A 208 -9.73 -6.27 10.76
C ALA A 208 -8.52 -6.74 11.60
N MET A 209 -7.34 -6.87 10.98
CA MET A 209 -6.11 -7.21 11.72
C MET A 209 -5.67 -6.09 12.67
N PHE A 210 -5.71 -4.82 12.24
CA PHE A 210 -5.32 -3.73 13.13
C PHE A 210 -6.30 -3.52 14.28
N THR A 211 -7.61 -3.73 14.09
CA THR A 211 -8.58 -3.61 15.19
C THR A 211 -8.36 -4.67 16.27
N THR A 212 -7.99 -5.90 15.90
CA THR A 212 -7.64 -6.96 16.86
C THR A 212 -6.35 -6.65 17.62
N LEU A 213 -5.33 -6.11 16.94
CA LEU A 213 -4.09 -5.65 17.58
C LEU A 213 -4.34 -4.47 18.54
N ILE A 214 -5.23 -3.54 18.17
CA ILE A 214 -5.59 -2.38 18.99
C ILE A 214 -6.34 -2.82 20.24
N SER A 215 -7.31 -3.73 20.12
CA SER A 215 -8.12 -4.20 21.26
C SER A 215 -7.29 -5.03 22.26
N THR A 216 -6.31 -5.79 21.78
CA THR A 216 -5.41 -6.60 22.63
C THR A 216 -4.16 -5.86 23.06
N THR A 217 -3.89 -4.67 22.52
CA THR A 217 -2.65 -3.89 22.70
C THR A 217 -1.35 -4.66 22.39
N SER A 218 -1.43 -5.71 21.58
CA SER A 218 -0.32 -6.60 21.25
C SER A 218 0.68 -5.93 20.29
N LYS A 219 1.96 -5.92 20.66
CA LYS A 219 3.03 -5.32 19.84
C LYS A 219 3.94 -6.39 19.24
N THR A 220 4.06 -7.53 19.90
CA THR A 220 4.92 -8.65 19.52
C THR A 220 4.13 -9.94 19.31
N LEU A 221 4.73 -10.90 18.61
CA LEU A 221 4.13 -12.24 18.43
C LEU A 221 3.82 -12.93 19.76
N THR A 222 4.68 -12.75 20.77
CA THR A 222 4.47 -13.33 22.10
C THR A 222 3.25 -12.72 22.79
N ASP A 223 3.04 -11.41 22.67
CA ASP A 223 1.87 -10.74 23.24
C ASP A 223 0.59 -11.32 22.63
N LEU A 224 0.56 -11.49 21.30
CA LEU A 224 -0.59 -12.06 20.60
C LEU A 224 -0.85 -13.51 21.04
N GLY A 225 0.18 -14.33 21.21
CA GLY A 225 0.06 -15.72 21.67
C GLY A 225 -0.57 -15.83 23.07
N THR A 226 -0.32 -14.86 23.95
CA THR A 226 -0.89 -14.83 25.31
C THR A 226 -2.34 -14.33 25.38
N THR A 227 -2.96 -13.96 24.26
CA THR A 227 -4.37 -13.49 24.23
C THR A 227 -5.40 -14.60 24.26
N SER A 228 -4.99 -15.85 24.00
CA SER A 228 -5.89 -17.02 23.90
C SER A 228 -6.76 -17.28 25.15
N PRO A 229 -6.26 -17.20 26.40
CA PRO A 229 -7.11 -17.42 27.57
C PRO A 229 -8.00 -16.22 27.89
N LEU A 230 -7.68 -15.02 27.39
CA LEU A 230 -8.40 -13.78 27.71
C LEU A 230 -9.60 -13.54 26.79
N ALA A 231 -9.47 -13.87 25.49
CA ALA A 231 -10.51 -13.62 24.51
C ALA A 231 -10.47 -14.68 23.37
N PRO A 232 -10.96 -15.90 23.59
CA PRO A 232 -10.84 -17.00 22.62
C PRO A 232 -11.59 -16.73 21.31
N MET A 233 -12.72 -16.02 21.36
CA MET A 233 -13.48 -15.62 20.16
C MET A 233 -12.73 -14.59 19.30
N LEU A 234 -11.99 -13.68 19.94
CA LEU A 234 -11.15 -12.74 19.21
C LEU A 234 -10.00 -13.49 18.53
N LEU A 235 -9.38 -14.45 19.22
CA LEU A 235 -8.31 -15.25 18.63
C LEU A 235 -8.78 -16.06 17.41
N SER A 236 -9.96 -16.69 17.46
CA SER A 236 -10.47 -17.44 16.31
C SER A 236 -10.73 -16.53 15.10
N SER A 237 -11.26 -15.32 15.33
CA SER A 237 -11.39 -14.32 14.27
C SER A 237 -10.02 -13.85 13.73
N THR A 238 -9.01 -13.66 14.59
CA THR A 238 -7.65 -13.31 14.15
C THR A 238 -7.02 -14.38 13.26
N MET A 239 -7.25 -15.66 13.60
CA MET A 239 -6.76 -16.79 12.81
C MET A 239 -7.40 -16.79 11.41
N LEU A 240 -8.72 -16.60 11.32
CA LEU A 240 -9.42 -16.50 10.03
C LEU A 240 -8.95 -15.29 9.20
N THR A 241 -8.68 -14.14 9.85
CA THR A 241 -8.14 -12.97 9.15
C THR A 241 -6.70 -13.17 8.66
N LEU A 242 -5.85 -13.88 9.41
CA LEU A 242 -4.49 -14.22 8.97
C LEU A 242 -4.51 -15.21 7.80
N MET A 243 -5.32 -16.27 7.88
CA MET A 243 -5.47 -17.25 6.80
C MET A 243 -6.05 -16.61 5.52
N SER A 244 -6.96 -15.64 5.67
CA SER A 244 -7.48 -14.90 4.52
C SER A 244 -6.44 -13.94 3.93
N MET A 245 -5.63 -13.25 4.73
CA MET A 245 -4.48 -12.47 4.23
C MET A 245 -3.45 -13.34 3.49
N GLY A 246 -3.22 -14.56 3.98
CA GLY A 246 -2.43 -15.58 3.28
C GLY A 246 -3.04 -16.02 1.95
N GLY A 247 -4.35 -15.85 1.76
CA GLY A 247 -5.07 -16.18 0.54
C GLY A 247 -5.31 -17.68 0.40
N LEU A 248 -5.73 -18.34 1.47
CA LEU A 248 -6.13 -19.75 1.42
C LEU A 248 -7.59 -19.91 0.95
N PRO A 249 -7.90 -20.81 0.01
CA PRO A 249 -9.28 -21.24 -0.21
C PRO A 249 -9.78 -21.96 1.07
N PRO A 250 -11.01 -21.73 1.56
CA PRO A 250 -12.19 -21.07 0.95
C PRO A 250 -12.39 -19.58 1.31
N LEU A 251 -11.37 -18.87 1.82
CA LEU A 251 -11.52 -17.52 2.34
C LEU A 251 -11.47 -16.44 1.26
N THR A 252 -12.04 -15.26 1.57
CA THR A 252 -12.20 -14.14 0.63
C THR A 252 -10.88 -13.60 0.07
N GLY A 253 -9.79 -13.65 0.84
CA GLY A 253 -8.49 -13.17 0.38
C GLY A 253 -7.83 -14.02 -0.71
N PHE A 254 -8.36 -15.22 -0.99
CA PHE A 254 -7.95 -16.01 -2.16
C PHE A 254 -8.52 -15.44 -3.47
N MET A 255 -9.74 -14.91 -3.45
CA MET A 255 -10.44 -14.37 -4.63
C MET A 255 -9.59 -13.41 -5.48
N PRO A 256 -8.96 -12.34 -4.94
CA PRO A 256 -8.20 -11.40 -5.76
C PRO A 256 -6.97 -12.05 -6.38
N LYS A 257 -6.25 -12.91 -5.64
CA LYS A 257 -5.07 -13.61 -6.15
C LYS A 257 -5.46 -14.56 -7.29
N TRP A 258 -6.55 -15.29 -7.11
CA TRP A 258 -7.05 -16.21 -8.13
C TRP A 258 -7.47 -15.49 -9.40
N LEU A 259 -8.24 -14.39 -9.30
CA LEU A 259 -8.66 -13.60 -10.46
C LEU A 259 -7.47 -13.00 -11.23
N ILE A 260 -6.46 -12.50 -10.52
CA ILE A 260 -5.23 -11.98 -11.16
C ILE A 260 -4.51 -13.12 -11.89
N LEU A 261 -4.34 -14.28 -11.26
CA LEU A 261 -3.65 -15.42 -11.87
C LEU A 261 -4.40 -15.95 -13.10
N SER A 262 -5.73 -16.03 -13.05
CA SER A 262 -6.53 -16.47 -14.20
C SER A 262 -6.36 -15.52 -15.38
N GLU A 263 -6.38 -14.21 -15.15
CA GLU A 263 -6.23 -13.23 -16.23
C GLU A 263 -4.80 -13.13 -16.77
N LEU A 264 -3.79 -13.38 -15.93
CA LEU A 264 -2.42 -13.51 -16.42
C LEU A 264 -2.25 -14.71 -17.35
N ILE A 265 -2.96 -15.81 -17.07
CA ILE A 265 -2.92 -17.02 -17.91
C ILE A 265 -3.65 -16.79 -19.23
N THR A 266 -4.83 -16.15 -19.22
CA THR A 266 -5.58 -15.82 -20.45
C THR A 266 -4.78 -14.87 -21.35
N ASN A 267 -4.01 -13.95 -20.77
CA ASN A 267 -3.12 -13.03 -21.49
C ASN A 267 -1.74 -13.63 -21.87
N ASN A 268 -1.54 -14.95 -21.75
CA ASN A 268 -0.29 -15.67 -22.07
C ASN A 268 0.94 -15.33 -21.20
N PHE A 269 0.77 -14.70 -20.03
CA PHE A 269 1.85 -14.40 -19.08
C PHE A 269 2.08 -15.54 -18.07
N LEU A 270 2.25 -16.77 -18.56
CA LEU A 270 2.34 -17.97 -17.73
C LEU A 270 3.54 -17.97 -16.76
N LEU A 271 4.71 -17.52 -17.21
CA LEU A 271 5.91 -17.46 -16.35
C LEU A 271 5.76 -16.44 -15.21
N ILE A 272 5.12 -15.30 -15.48
CA ILE A 272 4.87 -14.28 -14.46
C ILE A 272 3.81 -14.78 -13.47
N SER A 273 2.75 -15.44 -13.96
CA SER A 273 1.71 -16.05 -13.13
C SER A 273 2.29 -17.09 -12.17
N THR A 274 3.13 -17.99 -12.66
CA THR A 274 3.79 -19.01 -11.81
C THR A 274 4.74 -18.38 -10.80
N ALA A 275 5.52 -17.36 -11.18
CA ALA A 275 6.38 -16.63 -10.26
C ALA A 275 5.59 -15.91 -9.15
N MET A 276 4.47 -15.26 -9.49
CA MET A 276 3.57 -14.62 -8.53
C MET A 276 2.91 -15.64 -7.58
N ALA A 277 2.51 -16.79 -8.09
CA ALA A 277 1.96 -17.85 -7.24
C ALA A 277 3.00 -18.32 -6.22
N LEU A 278 4.24 -18.60 -6.65
CA LEU A 278 5.32 -19.03 -5.76
C LEU A 278 5.73 -17.95 -4.76
N SER A 279 5.69 -16.66 -5.14
CA SER A 279 6.04 -15.55 -4.23
C SER A 279 5.06 -15.37 -3.08
N THR A 280 3.88 -16.00 -3.11
CA THR A 280 2.93 -15.97 -1.98
C THR A 280 3.26 -16.94 -0.88
N LEU A 281 3.98 -18.03 -1.15
CA LEU A 281 4.28 -19.06 -0.16
C LEU A 281 5.06 -18.51 1.05
N PRO A 282 6.10 -17.67 0.87
CA PRO A 282 6.78 -17.03 2.01
C PRO A 282 5.83 -16.15 2.83
N SER A 283 4.91 -15.43 2.16
CA SER A 283 3.94 -14.59 2.87
C SER A 283 2.97 -15.41 3.71
N LEU A 284 2.52 -16.55 3.18
CA LEU A 284 1.64 -17.48 3.88
C LEU A 284 2.33 -18.06 5.12
N PHE A 285 3.64 -18.32 5.06
CA PHE A 285 4.36 -18.92 6.19
C PHE A 285 4.46 -18.00 7.41
N PHE A 286 4.60 -16.68 7.25
CA PHE A 286 4.68 -15.78 8.40
C PHE A 286 3.31 -15.37 8.98
N TYR A 287 2.22 -15.67 8.26
CA TYR A 287 0.86 -15.48 8.76
C TYR A 287 0.44 -16.66 9.64
#